data_AF-A0A1G8QZS9-F1
#
_entry.id   AF-A0A1G8QZS9-F1
#
_cell.length_a   1.000
_cell.length_b   1.000
_cell.length_c   1.000
_cell.angle_alpha   90.00
_cell.angle_beta   90.00
_cell.angle_gamma   90.00
#
_symmetry.space_group_name_H-M   'P 1'
#
loop_
_entity.id
_entity.type
_entity.pdbx_description
1 polymer ?
#
loop_
_entity_poly.entity_id
_entity_poly.type
_entity_poly.pdbx_seq_one_letter_code
_entity_poly.pdbx_strand_id
1 'polypeptide(L)' 'MKASNRGAAFGASIFSASAMNSCAWECMMEHNACVESGTSERYCKNQYRSCRSQC' A
#
# COMPACT_ATOMS: atom_id res chain seq x y z
N MET A 1 -6.49 -33.14 -28.15
CA MET A 1 -7.64 -32.28 -28.53
C MET A 1 -7.21 -30.83 -28.45
N LYS A 2 -7.73 -30.02 -29.37
CA LYS A 2 -7.23 -28.71 -29.83
C LYS A 2 -8.21 -27.60 -29.43
N ALA A 3 -7.68 -26.47 -28.98
CA ALA A 3 -8.23 -25.11 -29.11
C ALA A 3 -7.09 -24.12 -28.76
N SER A 4 -6.37 -23.54 -29.72
CA SER A 4 -6.71 -22.42 -30.62
C SER A 4 -6.86 -21.05 -29.92
N ASN A 5 -5.79 -20.25 -30.05
CA ASN A 5 -5.73 -18.81 -30.36
C ASN A 5 -6.95 -17.93 -30.03
N ARG A 6 -6.71 -16.86 -29.26
CA ARG A 6 -6.62 -15.48 -29.78
C ARG A 6 -6.25 -14.53 -28.66
N GLY A 7 -5.24 -13.70 -28.94
CA GLY A 7 -4.86 -12.59 -28.09
C GLY A 7 -6.03 -11.65 -27.82
N ALA A 8 -6.01 -11.10 -26.61
CA ALA A 8 -6.68 -9.88 -26.24
C ALA A 8 -5.78 -9.23 -25.18
N ALA A 9 -4.62 -8.77 -25.64
CA ALA A 9 -3.85 -7.75 -24.94
C ALA A 9 -4.69 -6.47 -24.92
N PHE A 10 -5.55 -6.36 -23.92
CA PHE A 10 -6.13 -5.11 -23.46
C PHE A 10 -5.70 -5.06 -21.98
N GLY A 11 -4.58 -4.42 -21.65
CA GLY A 11 -4.54 -2.96 -21.67
C GLY A 11 -5.19 -2.39 -20.41
N ALA A 12 -5.01 -3.03 -19.25
CA ALA A 12 -5.25 -2.49 -17.93
C ALA A 12 -4.42 -3.36 -16.96
N SER A 13 -3.43 -2.88 -16.23
CA SER A 13 -3.52 -1.68 -15.42
C SER A 13 -2.19 -0.96 -15.32
N ILE A 14 -2.33 0.34 -15.50
CA ILE A 14 -1.42 1.46 -15.36
C ILE A 14 -0.99 1.64 -13.90
N PHE A 15 -0.55 0.57 -13.23
CA PHE A 15 -0.01 0.66 -11.88
C PHE A 15 1.28 -0.15 -11.79
N SER A 16 2.29 0.26 -12.54
CA SER A 16 3.64 0.28 -11.98
C SER A 16 3.63 1.25 -10.79
N ALA A 17 3.03 0.83 -9.67
CA ALA A 17 3.03 1.53 -8.39
C ALA A 17 4.40 1.42 -7.71
N SER A 18 5.46 1.65 -8.48
CA SER A 18 6.84 1.60 -8.04
C SER A 18 7.36 3.01 -7.79
N ALA A 19 6.60 3.91 -7.14
CA ALA A 19 7.09 5.25 -6.74
C ALA A 19 6.10 6.07 -5.86
N MET A 20 5.51 5.52 -4.80
CA MET A 20 5.00 6.35 -3.69
C MET A 20 5.88 6.17 -2.45
N ASN A 21 7.20 6.16 -2.65
CA ASN A 21 8.17 6.03 -1.56
C ASN A 21 8.42 7.41 -0.90
N SER A 22 7.35 8.01 -0.39
CA SER A 22 7.45 9.15 0.52
C SER A 22 7.42 8.59 1.93
N CYS A 23 8.33 9.02 2.79
CA CYS A 23 8.35 8.56 4.19
C CYS A 23 6.98 8.76 4.89
N ALA A 24 6.24 9.81 4.51
CA ALA A 24 4.86 10.01 4.95
C ALA A 24 3.86 8.91 4.52
N TRP A 25 4.07 8.29 3.35
CA TRP A 25 3.26 7.19 2.83
C TRP A 25 3.60 5.87 3.54
N GLU A 26 4.88 5.58 3.77
CA GLU A 26 5.29 4.41 4.57
C GLU A 26 4.73 4.48 5.99
N CYS A 27 4.83 5.64 6.65
CA CYS A 27 4.23 5.84 7.98
C CYS A 27 2.71 5.62 7.96
N MET A 28 2.02 6.01 6.89
CA MET A 28 0.58 5.82 6.75
C MET A 28 0.22 4.33 6.58
N MET A 29 1.01 3.58 5.81
CA MET A 29 0.84 2.14 5.65
C MET A 29 1.02 1.41 6.99
N GLU A 30 2.03 1.76 7.77
CA GLU A 30 2.23 1.21 9.11
C GLU A 30 1.10 1.58 10.09
N HIS A 31 0.59 2.81 10.00
CA HIS A 31 -0.58 3.23 10.79
C HIS A 31 -1.80 2.34 10.49
N ASN A 32 -2.10 2.14 9.21
CA ASN A 32 -3.24 1.33 8.80
C ASN A 32 -3.08 -0.13 9.25
N ALA A 33 -1.91 -0.73 9.04
CA ALA A 33 -1.61 -2.10 9.51
C ALA A 33 -1.73 -2.24 11.03
N CYS A 34 -1.32 -1.21 11.79
CA CYS A 34 -1.45 -1.19 13.24
C CYS A 34 -2.92 -1.18 13.69
N VAL A 35 -3.76 -0.37 13.03
CA VAL A 35 -5.21 -0.30 13.30
C VAL A 35 -5.90 -1.61 12.92
N GLU A 36 -5.55 -2.19 11.77
CA GLU A 36 -6.12 -3.46 11.31
C GLU A 36 -5.76 -4.65 12.20
N SER A 37 -4.60 -4.61 12.87
CA SER A 37 -4.21 -5.63 13.86
C SER A 37 -5.04 -5.59 15.16
N GLY A 38 -6.00 -4.66 15.28
CA GLY A 38 -6.81 -4.49 16.49
C GLY A 38 -6.06 -3.79 17.63
N THR A 39 -4.93 -3.15 17.32
CA THR A 39 -4.19 -2.34 18.28
C THR A 39 -4.96 -1.05 18.57
N SER A 40 -4.78 -0.48 19.77
CA SER A 40 -5.44 0.79 20.13
C SER A 40 -5.15 1.88 19.10
N GLU A 41 -6.21 2.49 18.55
CA GLU A 41 -6.10 3.59 17.57
C GLU A 41 -5.20 4.73 18.09
N ARG A 42 -5.27 5.02 19.40
CA ARG A 42 -4.43 6.03 20.05
C ARG A 42 -2.94 5.67 19.97
N TYR A 43 -2.59 4.40 20.14
CA TYR A 43 -1.22 3.91 20.02
C TYR A 43 -0.74 4.02 18.56
N CYS A 44 -1.54 3.53 17.61
CA CYS A 44 -1.21 3.59 16.18
C CYS A 44 -1.04 5.03 15.69
N LYS A 45 -1.84 5.97 16.21
CA LYS A 45 -1.72 7.40 15.90
C LYS A 45 -0.45 8.03 16.47
N ASN A 46 0.00 7.59 17.64
CA ASN A 46 1.27 8.00 18.23
C ASN A 46 2.46 7.49 17.41
N GLN A 47 2.43 6.23 16.98
CA GLN A 47 3.46 5.66 16.10
C GLN A 47 3.52 6.37 14.76
N TYR A 48 2.37 6.62 14.13
CA TYR A 48 2.28 7.42 12.91
C TYR A 48 2.91 8.81 13.06
N ARG A 49 2.61 9.52 14.16
CA ARG A 49 3.18 10.84 14.45
C ARG A 49 4.69 10.78 14.64
N SER A 50 5.18 9.78 15.37
CA SER A 50 6.61 9.58 15.59
C SER A 50 7.35 9.31 14.27
N CYS A 51 6.80 8.41 13.45
CA CYS A 51 7.32 8.08 12.13
C CYS A 51 7.35 9.33 11.23
N ARG A 52 6.24 10.08 11.15
CA ARG A 52 6.16 11.30 10.33
C ARG A 52 7.11 12.41 10.80
N SER A 53 7.43 12.46 12.09
CA SER A 53 8.39 13.42 12.63
C SER A 53 9.85 13.10 12.28
N GLN A 54 10.14 11.86 11.87
CA GLN A 54 11.48 11.37 11.55
C GLN A 54 11.79 11.39 10.03
N CYS A 55 10.82 11.78 9.20
CA CYS A 55 10.91 11.74 7.73
C CYS A 55 11.78 12.82 7.05
#